data_AF-A0A136KR85-F1
#
_entry.id   AF-A0A136KR85-F1
#
_cell.length_a   1.000
_cell.length_b   1.000
_cell.length_c   1.000
_cell.angle_alpha   90.00
_cell.angle_beta   90.00
_cell.angle_gamma   90.00
#
_symmetry.space_group_name_H-M   'P 1'
#
loop_
_entity.id
_entity.type
_entity.pdbx_description
1 polymer ?
#
loop_
_entity_poly.entity_id
_entity_poly.type
_entity_poly.pdbx_seq_one_letter_code
_entity_poly.pdbx_strand_id
1 'polypeptide(L)'
;MPDVSVSDRLTLVKKITTKENLIAINFGSKDAKKGLTSLRPLIDTVDILFLNRYELGDLLGVDGAKLVLTKNMWKELELKETTMLVVTDSKNGSNVYTHADTYYQPAIEVKKSNRCDWCWRCIYSSLFT
;
A
#
# COMPACT_ATOMS: atom_id res chain seq x y z
N MET A 1 14.29 6.00 10.98
CA MET A 1 14.98 4.95 10.21
C MET A 1 15.87 5.61 9.17
N PRO A 2 17.07 5.08 8.91
CA PRO A 2 17.92 5.54 7.80
C PRO A 2 17.18 5.35 6.47
N ASP A 3 17.41 6.26 5.54
CA ASP A 3 16.80 6.22 4.21
C ASP A 3 17.51 5.16 3.37
N VAL A 4 16.89 3.99 3.21
CA VAL A 4 17.40 2.93 2.34
C VAL A 4 16.94 3.24 0.92
N SER A 5 17.89 3.31 -0.02
CA SER A 5 17.62 3.64 -1.40
C SER A 5 16.64 2.65 -2.06
N VAL A 6 15.92 3.12 -3.08
CA VAL A 6 15.00 2.27 -3.88
C VAL A 6 15.76 1.09 -4.50
N SER A 7 17.00 1.32 -4.95
CA SER A 7 17.87 0.28 -5.54
C SER A 7 18.27 -0.79 -4.53
N ASP A 8 18.55 -0.42 -3.28
CA ASP A 8 18.91 -1.40 -2.25
C ASP A 8 17.69 -2.25 -1.88
N ARG A 9 16.52 -1.62 -1.75
CA ARG A 9 15.26 -2.36 -1.52
C ARG A 9 14.95 -3.30 -2.67
N LEU A 10 15.15 -2.87 -3.91
CA LEU A 10 14.92 -3.71 -5.09
C LEU A 10 15.87 -4.91 -5.12
N THR A 11 17.13 -4.68 -4.77
CA THR A 11 18.13 -5.75 -4.65
C THR A 11 17.73 -6.76 -3.59
N LEU A 12 17.21 -6.30 -2.45
CA LEU A 12 16.70 -7.18 -1.40
C LEU A 12 15.48 -7.97 -1.88
N VAL A 13 14.46 -7.31 -2.43
CA VAL A 13 13.24 -7.96 -2.93
C VAL A 13 13.60 -9.07 -3.91
N LYS A 14 14.42 -8.78 -4.92
CA LYS A 14 14.87 -9.79 -5.91
C LYS A 14 15.57 -11.00 -5.30
N LYS A 15 16.26 -10.85 -4.15
CA LYS A 15 16.95 -11.95 -3.47
C LYS A 15 16.01 -12.82 -2.63
N ILE A 16 14.94 -12.23 -2.10
CA ILE A 16 13.99 -12.91 -1.20
C ILE A 16 12.74 -13.41 -1.93
N THR A 17 12.48 -12.95 -3.15
CA THR A 17 11.38 -13.44 -3.98
C THR A 17 11.62 -14.88 -4.39
N THR A 18 10.65 -15.74 -4.09
CA THR A 18 10.57 -17.13 -4.49
C THR A 18 9.18 -17.40 -5.08
N LYS A 19 8.91 -18.61 -5.58
CA LYS A 19 7.58 -18.97 -6.06
C LYS A 19 6.57 -19.26 -4.93
N GLU A 20 7.05 -19.40 -3.70
CA GLU A 20 6.28 -19.88 -2.55
C GLU A 20 5.89 -18.76 -1.60
N ASN A 21 6.41 -17.54 -1.79
CA ASN A 21 6.14 -16.41 -0.93
C ASN A 21 5.53 -15.23 -1.68
N LEU A 22 4.68 -14.50 -0.96
CA LEU A 22 4.15 -13.21 -1.41
C LEU A 22 5.03 -12.08 -0.87
N ILE A 23 5.29 -11.10 -1.72
CA ILE A 23 6.01 -9.89 -1.36
C ILE A 23 5.01 -8.75 -1.19
N ALA A 24 4.92 -8.27 0.06
CA ALA A 24 4.19 -7.06 0.39
C ALA A 24 5.15 -5.89 0.59
N ILE A 25 4.82 -4.71 0.06
CA ILE A 25 5.55 -3.48 0.36
C ILE A 25 4.62 -2.40 0.88
N ASN A 26 5.17 -1.58 1.77
CA ASN A 26 4.54 -0.40 2.29
C ASN A 26 5.48 0.78 2.01
N PHE A 27 4.97 1.80 1.33
CA PHE A 27 5.72 3.02 1.13
C PHE A 27 5.39 4.00 2.25
N GLY A 28 6.43 4.63 2.81
CA GLY A 28 6.23 5.80 3.64
C GLY A 28 6.05 7.06 2.79
N SER A 29 5.54 8.12 3.40
CA SER A 29 5.36 9.44 2.77
C SER A 29 6.57 9.98 2.00
N LYS A 30 7.80 9.74 2.47
CA LYS A 30 9.03 10.16 1.74
C LYS A 30 9.23 9.39 0.43
N ASP A 31 8.88 8.11 0.40
CA ASP A 31 9.01 7.29 -0.80
C ASP A 31 7.92 7.67 -1.81
N ALA A 32 6.67 7.82 -1.35
CA ALA A 32 5.54 8.18 -2.22
C ALA A 32 5.78 9.49 -2.98
N LYS A 33 6.41 10.49 -2.34
CA LYS A 33 6.77 11.78 -2.96
C LYS A 33 7.82 11.68 -4.08
N LYS A 34 8.53 10.56 -4.23
CA LYS A 34 9.42 10.31 -5.37
C LYS A 34 8.61 10.05 -6.65
N GLY A 35 7.31 9.82 -6.54
CA GLY A 35 6.39 9.61 -7.64
C GLY A 35 6.43 8.19 -8.21
N LEU A 36 5.39 7.86 -8.98
CA LEU A 36 5.18 6.54 -9.54
C LEU A 36 6.37 6.04 -10.38
N THR A 37 6.92 6.88 -11.26
CA THR A 37 8.03 6.50 -12.15
C THR A 37 9.27 6.04 -11.38
N SER A 38 9.60 6.72 -10.27
CA SER A 38 10.78 6.38 -9.47
C SER A 38 10.60 5.07 -8.71
N LEU A 39 9.37 4.79 -8.26
CA LEU A 39 9.03 3.60 -7.48
C LEU A 39 8.61 2.41 -8.34
N ARG A 40 8.38 2.60 -9.64
CA ARG A 40 7.93 1.57 -10.58
C ARG A 40 8.74 0.27 -10.50
N PRO A 41 10.09 0.28 -10.44
CA PRO A 41 10.86 -0.96 -10.35
C PRO A 41 10.54 -1.80 -9.11
N LEU A 42 10.12 -1.18 -8.00
CA LEU A 42 9.69 -1.89 -6.79
C LEU A 42 8.23 -2.34 -6.92
N ILE A 43 7.35 -1.45 -7.38
CA ILE A 43 5.92 -1.73 -7.54
C ILE A 43 5.69 -2.94 -8.46
N ASP A 44 6.49 -3.08 -9.52
CA ASP A 44 6.37 -4.20 -10.45
C ASP A 44 6.85 -5.53 -9.86
N THR A 45 7.51 -5.54 -8.71
CA THR A 45 8.05 -6.76 -8.09
C THR A 45 7.23 -7.28 -6.92
N VAL A 46 6.15 -6.59 -6.55
CA VAL A 46 5.37 -6.90 -5.35
C VAL A 46 4.01 -7.48 -5.70
N ASP A 47 3.57 -8.40 -4.88
CA ASP A 47 2.23 -9.00 -4.96
C ASP A 47 1.20 -8.12 -4.25
N ILE A 48 1.62 -7.39 -3.21
CA ILE A 48 0.73 -6.54 -2.43
C ILE A 48 1.39 -5.18 -2.18
N LEU A 49 0.70 -4.11 -2.57
CA LEU A 49 1.11 -2.74 -2.36
C LEU A 49 0.21 -2.08 -1.31
N PHE A 50 0.80 -1.64 -0.20
CA PHE A 50 0.12 -0.89 0.85
C PHE A 50 0.41 0.60 0.74
N LEU A 51 -0.65 1.40 0.76
CA LEU A 51 -0.61 2.85 0.78
C LEU A 51 -1.65 3.37 1.77
N ASN A 52 -1.39 4.49 2.42
CA ASN A 52 -2.46 5.34 2.91
C ASN A 52 -2.96 6.27 1.80
N ARG A 53 -4.14 6.86 2.02
CA ARG A 53 -4.78 7.80 1.07
C ARG A 53 -3.85 8.93 0.60
N TYR A 54 -3.03 9.49 1.47
CA TYR A 54 -2.12 10.59 1.13
C TYR A 54 -0.90 10.10 0.36
N GLU A 55 -0.36 8.92 0.68
CA GLU A 55 0.72 8.29 -0.09
C GLU A 55 0.27 7.93 -1.50
N LEU A 56 -0.98 7.48 -1.67
CA LEU A 56 -1.57 7.29 -2.99
C LEU A 56 -1.69 8.62 -3.75
N GLY A 57 -2.10 9.69 -3.06
CA GLY A 57 -2.17 11.03 -3.64
C GLY A 57 -0.80 11.52 -4.12
N ASP A 58 0.22 11.41 -3.26
CA ASP A 58 1.60 11.77 -3.57
C ASP A 58 2.12 10.98 -4.80
N LEU A 59 1.80 9.69 -4.89
CA LEU A 59 2.18 8.84 -6.03
C LEU A 59 1.52 9.26 -7.35
N LEU A 60 0.24 9.62 -7.30
CA LEU A 60 -0.57 10.04 -8.45
C LEU A 60 -0.40 11.53 -8.78
N GLY A 61 0.33 12.29 -7.97
CA GLY A 61 0.48 13.74 -8.13
C GLY A 61 -0.80 14.53 -7.86
N VAL A 62 -1.70 13.98 -7.04
CA VAL A 62 -2.99 14.61 -6.68
C VAL A 62 -3.12 14.75 -5.16
N ASP A 63 -3.90 15.72 -4.72
CA ASP A 63 -4.21 15.85 -3.29
C ASP A 63 -4.98 14.61 -2.79
N GLY A 64 -4.40 13.90 -1.82
CA GLY A 64 -5.01 12.72 -1.21
C GLY A 64 -6.44 12.97 -0.72
N ALA A 65 -6.75 14.16 -0.22
CA ALA A 65 -8.10 14.51 0.22
C ALA A 65 -9.13 14.47 -0.92
N LYS A 66 -8.70 14.70 -2.17
CA LYS A 66 -9.57 14.73 -3.36
C LYS A 66 -9.76 13.36 -4.01
N LEU A 67 -9.05 12.33 -3.55
CA LEU A 67 -9.20 10.98 -4.08
C LEU A 67 -10.59 10.40 -3.81
N VAL A 68 -11.18 9.76 -4.81
CA VAL A 68 -12.48 9.09 -4.69
C VAL A 68 -12.23 7.59 -4.58
N LEU A 69 -11.98 7.10 -3.36
CA LEU A 69 -11.59 5.71 -3.10
C LEU A 69 -12.71 4.68 -3.39
N THR A 70 -13.93 5.10 -3.70
CA THR A 70 -14.95 4.18 -4.22
C THR A 70 -14.68 3.75 -5.66
N LYS A 71 -13.84 4.48 -6.40
CA LYS A 71 -13.36 4.08 -7.72
C LYS A 71 -12.16 3.15 -7.57
N ASN A 72 -12.03 2.21 -8.50
CA ASN A 72 -10.90 1.28 -8.50
C ASN A 72 -9.60 2.03 -8.86
N MET A 73 -8.77 2.28 -7.84
CA MET A 73 -7.49 3.01 -7.97
C MET A 73 -6.37 2.16 -8.57
N TRP A 74 -6.57 0.85 -8.72
CA TRP A 74 -5.58 -0.07 -9.29
C TRP A 74 -5.19 0.33 -10.71
N LYS A 75 -6.16 0.78 -11.51
CA LYS A 75 -5.94 1.17 -12.92
C LYS A 75 -5.13 2.44 -13.05
N GLU A 76 -5.30 3.37 -12.12
CA GLU A 76 -4.57 4.65 -12.09
C GLU A 76 -3.06 4.46 -11.85
N LEU A 77 -2.68 3.35 -11.21
CA LEU A 77 -1.29 2.96 -10.98
C LEU A 77 -0.77 1.97 -12.03
N GLU A 78 -1.61 1.52 -12.97
CA GLU A 78 -1.29 0.53 -14.00
C GLU A 78 -0.52 -0.67 -13.40
N LEU A 79 -1.08 -1.28 -12.37
CA LEU A 79 -0.44 -2.40 -11.68
C LEU A 79 -0.50 -3.68 -12.52
N LYS A 80 0.28 -4.70 -12.15
CA LYS A 80 0.20 -6.03 -12.76
C LYS A 80 -1.07 -6.73 -12.31
N GLU A 81 -1.67 -7.57 -13.17
CA GLU A 81 -2.93 -8.28 -12.88
C GLU A 81 -2.91 -9.06 -11.56
N THR A 82 -1.73 -9.56 -11.17
CA THR A 82 -1.51 -10.32 -9.93
C THR A 82 -1.32 -9.44 -8.69
N THR A 83 -1.11 -8.14 -8.86
CA THR A 83 -0.85 -7.22 -7.75
C THR A 83 -2.15 -6.76 -7.11
N MET A 84 -2.21 -6.86 -5.79
CA MET A 84 -3.27 -6.32 -4.95
C MET A 84 -2.85 -4.96 -4.40
N LEU A 85 -3.72 -3.96 -4.49
CA LEU A 85 -3.51 -2.63 -3.92
C LEU A 85 -4.38 -2.48 -2.67
N VAL A 86 -3.77 -2.20 -1.52
CA VAL A 86 -4.47 -1.92 -0.27
C VAL A 86 -4.29 -0.44 0.08
N VAL A 87 -5.41 0.29 0.14
CA VAL A 87 -5.44 1.71 0.49
C VAL A 87 -6.16 1.92 1.82
N THR A 88 -5.44 2.46 2.79
CA THR A 88 -5.99 2.77 4.12
C THR A 88 -6.42 4.24 4.20
N ASP A 89 -7.56 4.50 4.83
CA ASP A 89 -8.14 5.84 5.01
C ASP A 89 -8.54 6.12 6.47
N SER A 90 -7.65 5.77 7.40
CA SER A 90 -7.81 6.02 8.83
C SER A 90 -9.19 5.57 9.36
N LYS A 91 -10.00 6.49 9.89
CA LYS A 91 -11.35 6.22 10.43
C LYS A 91 -12.37 5.76 9.38
N ASN A 92 -12.10 6.00 8.10
CA ASN A 92 -13.01 5.63 7.02
C ASN A 92 -12.81 4.17 6.57
N GLY A 93 -11.86 3.43 7.15
CA GLY A 93 -11.59 2.04 6.80
C GLY A 93 -10.51 1.88 5.76
N SER A 94 -10.56 0.78 5.01
CA SER A 94 -9.59 0.43 3.98
C SER A 94 -10.28 -0.15 2.76
N ASN A 95 -9.72 0.10 1.58
CA ASN A 95 -10.13 -0.51 0.32
C ASN A 95 -9.04 -1.42 -0.19
N VAL A 96 -9.43 -2.55 -0.75
CA VAL A 96 -8.55 -3.46 -1.48
C VAL A 96 -8.99 -3.46 -2.92
N TYR A 97 -8.06 -3.22 -3.83
CA TYR A 97 -8.30 -3.21 -5.27
C TYR A 97 -7.48 -4.32 -5.92
N THR A 98 -8.15 -5.06 -6.80
CA THR A 98 -7.54 -6.00 -7.73
C THR A 98 -7.81 -5.52 -9.15
N HIS A 99 -7.31 -6.26 -10.14
CA HIS A 99 -7.62 -5.98 -11.55
C HIS A 99 -9.14 -5.95 -11.83
N ALA A 100 -9.92 -6.82 -11.16
CA ALA A 100 -11.35 -6.98 -11.40
C ALA A 100 -12.23 -6.32 -10.35
N ASP A 101 -11.88 -6.49 -9.07
CA ASP A 101 -12.78 -6.22 -7.95
C ASP A 101 -12.25 -5.17 -6.98
N THR A 102 -13.18 -4.55 -6.25
CA THR A 102 -12.92 -3.65 -5.12
C THR A 102 -13.61 -4.21 -3.88
N TYR A 103 -12.87 -4.34 -2.78
CA TYR A 103 -13.38 -4.78 -1.48
C TYR A 103 -13.19 -3.66 -0.46
N TYR A 104 -14.15 -3.51 0.46
CA TYR A 104 -14.13 -2.49 1.50
C TYR A 104 -14.20 -3.12 2.89
N GLN A 105 -13.35 -2.66 3.79
CA GLN A 105 -13.35 -3.04 5.20
C GLN A 105 -13.47 -1.77 6.06
N PRO A 106 -14.55 -1.61 6.86
CA PRO A 106 -14.67 -0.48 7.77
C PRO A 106 -13.61 -0.52 8.88
N ALA A 107 -13.22 0.64 9.39
CA ALA A 107 -12.31 0.74 10.52
C ALA A 107 -13.00 0.23 11.79
N ILE A 108 -12.32 -0.64 12.54
CA ILE A 108 -12.80 -1.08 13.85
C ILE A 108 -12.29 -0.08 14.87
N GLU A 109 -13.22 0.66 15.49
CA GLU A 109 -12.87 1.63 16.53
C GLU A 109 -12.46 0.88 17.81
N VAL A 110 -11.17 0.94 18.14
CA VAL A 110 -10.67 0.38 19.40
C VAL A 110 -10.88 1.42 20.50
N LYS A 111 -11.69 1.10 21.51
CA LYS A 111 -11.83 1.93 22.71
C LYS A 111 -10.44 2.17 23.30
N LYS A 112 -10.10 3.45 23.47
CA LYS A 112 -8.79 3.97 23.87
C LYS A 112 -8.15 3.13 24.99
N SER A 113 -7.22 2.25 24.62
CA SER A 113 -6.26 1.65 25.55
C SER A 113 -4.93 2.39 25.41
N ASN A 114 -4.23 2.61 26.52
CA ASN A 114 -3.07 3.48 26.58
C ASN A 114 -1.97 3.02 25.60
N ARG A 115 -1.67 3.88 24.61
CA ARG A 115 -0.73 3.75 23.46
C ARG A 115 -1.20 2.86 22.31
N CYS A 116 -1.66 3.49 21.24
CA CYS A 116 -1.69 2.90 19.90
C CYS A 116 -0.67 3.58 18.99
N ASP A 117 0.61 3.20 19.13
CA ASP A 117 1.65 3.55 18.13
C ASP A 117 1.66 2.57 16.93
N TRP A 118 0.66 1.69 16.78
CA TRP A 118 0.72 0.55 15.86
C TRP A 118 -0.59 0.26 15.10
N CYS A 119 -1.19 1.29 14.48
CA CYS A 119 -2.37 1.13 13.60
C CYS A 119 -2.15 0.10 12.46
N TRP A 120 -0.89 -0.08 12.02
CA TRP A 120 -0.55 -1.01 10.94
C TRP A 120 -0.62 -2.49 11.33
N ARG A 121 -0.28 -2.87 12.57
CA ARG A 121 -0.10 -4.29 12.94
C ARG A 121 -1.40 -5.10 12.98
N CYS A 122 -2.54 -4.45 13.20
CA CYS A 122 -3.85 -5.11 13.26
C CYS A 122 -4.47 -5.38 11.88
N ILE A 123 -4.14 -4.56 10.87
CA ILE A 123 -4.71 -4.73 9.51
C ILE A 123 -4.09 -5.95 8.81
N TYR A 124 -2.80 -6.23 9.07
CA TYR A 124 -2.12 -7.37 8.46
C TYR A 124 -2.65 -8.73 8.92
N SER A 125 -3.08 -8.92 10.18
CA SER A 125 -3.50 -10.25 10.63
C SER A 125 -4.84 -10.70 10.04
N SER A 126 -5.73 -9.76 9.70
CA SER A 126 -7.06 -10.06 9.16
C SER A 126 -7.09 -10.32 7.65
N LEU A 127 -6.02 -10.01 6.92
CA LEU A 127 -5.92 -10.25 5.46
C LEU A 127 -5.34 -11.63 5.12
N PHE A 128 -4.81 -12.36 6.09
CA PHE A 128 -4.14 -13.66 5.89
C PHE A 128 -4.66 -14.78 6.81
N THR A 129 -5.88 -14.63 7.36
CA THR A 129 -6.62 -15.69 8.07
C THR A 129 -7.86 -16.08 7.29
#